data_AF-A0AAW3ZPK7-F1
#
_entry.id   AF-A0AAW3ZPK7-F1
#
_cell.length_a   1.000
_cell.length_b   1.000
_cell.length_c   1.000
_cell.angle_alpha   90.00
_cell.angle_beta   90.00
_cell.angle_gamma   90.00
#
_symmetry.space_group_name_H-M   'P 1'
#
loop_
_entity.id
_entity.type
_entity.pdbx_description
1 polymer ?
#
loop_
_entity_poly.entity_id
_entity_poly.type
_entity_poly.pdbx_seq_one_letter_code
_entity_poly.pdbx_strand_id
1 'polypeptide(L)'
;MLRQYDSSQVLTDEPFHELANNRRSLTWAEPSLGVPSTSFIPYSVVRVLVLHTPAALADVGSQAQLNALVAESIDQTNQSISNSGIVSYRLENVASGANLSTQIAYNEQNSNVCSPEVSVELCRYAGHRNWLRRSVFAQNLRDATNADLVVMFVADVEAAAGVAYIQHPNCAEEDYIGENTPGCDVGAAFNDFGYSVVSTLFATSFQVFAHENGHQLGMEHNRPFGSTVASYNWSFGRVVGGVAQSLMGVDVVMPRSLQYSNPNVNFLGTSLPSGTALEWNARTGAALAGFVGEFRDPQYQDLVFGAGFESLPLE
;
A
#
# COMPACT_ATOMS: atom_id res chain seq x y z
N MET A 1 -6.26 14.19 -27.34
CA MET A 1 -6.91 15.38 -26.74
C MET A 1 -6.63 15.28 -25.25
N LEU A 2 -5.59 15.96 -24.75
CA LEU A 2 -5.22 15.91 -23.33
C LEU A 2 -6.37 16.55 -22.54
N ARG A 3 -7.14 15.75 -21.78
CA ARG A 3 -8.09 16.31 -20.81
C ARG A 3 -7.25 17.01 -19.75
N GLN A 4 -7.33 18.34 -19.73
CA GLN A 4 -6.76 19.16 -18.66
C GLN A 4 -7.65 18.88 -17.43
N TYR A 5 -7.21 17.96 -16.57
CA TYR A 5 -7.91 17.66 -15.33
C TYR A 5 -7.64 18.79 -14.34
N ASP A 6 -8.70 19.35 -13.76
CA ASP A 6 -8.58 20.35 -12.72
C ASP A 6 -8.09 19.68 -11.44
N SER A 7 -6.83 19.91 -11.08
CA SER A 7 -6.22 19.35 -9.86
C SER A 7 -6.89 19.82 -8.57
N SER A 8 -7.75 20.85 -8.62
CA SER A 8 -8.57 21.27 -7.47
C SER A 8 -9.80 20.40 -7.24
N GLN A 9 -10.13 19.50 -8.18
CA GLN A 9 -11.19 18.50 -8.05
C GLN A 9 -10.70 17.10 -7.69
N VAL A 10 -9.38 16.88 -7.60
CA VAL A 10 -8.83 15.71 -6.88
C VAL A 10 -8.93 16.03 -5.39
N LEU A 11 -10.17 16.11 -4.92
CA LEU A 11 -10.45 16.05 -3.50
C LEU A 11 -10.10 14.62 -3.10
N THR A 12 -9.15 14.46 -2.18
CA THR A 12 -9.06 13.25 -1.36
C THR A 12 -10.25 13.17 -0.40
N ASP A 13 -11.45 13.54 -0.87
CA ASP A 13 -12.72 13.42 -0.17
C ASP A 13 -13.06 11.94 -0.14
N GLU A 14 -12.26 11.20 0.62
CA GLU A 14 -12.77 10.09 1.36
C GLU A 14 -13.71 10.67 2.42
N PRO A 15 -15.00 10.34 2.37
CA PRO A 15 -15.90 10.77 3.42
C PRO A 15 -15.43 10.05 4.68
N PHE A 16 -15.26 10.77 5.79
CA PHE A 16 -15.92 10.47 7.07
C PHE A 16 -15.44 11.42 8.16
N HIS A 17 -16.33 12.32 8.53
CA HIS A 17 -16.35 12.90 9.85
C HIS A 17 -17.34 12.10 10.72
N GLU A 18 -16.95 11.94 11.99
CA GLU A 18 -17.82 11.77 13.16
C GLU A 18 -18.01 10.36 13.77
N LEU A 19 -16.93 9.62 14.07
CA LEU A 19 -16.94 8.62 15.16
C LEU A 19 -15.61 8.59 15.96
N ALA A 20 -15.07 9.74 16.35
CA ALA A 20 -13.91 9.84 17.24
C ALA A 20 -14.22 9.63 18.75
N ASN A 21 -15.45 9.20 19.10
CA ASN A 21 -15.94 9.21 20.48
C ASN A 21 -16.40 7.84 20.99
N ASN A 22 -15.55 6.82 20.94
CA ASN A 22 -15.65 5.72 21.90
C ASN A 22 -14.29 5.06 22.16
N ARG A 23 -13.43 5.79 22.89
CA ARG A 23 -12.10 5.31 23.29
C ARG A 23 -12.24 4.26 24.39
N ARG A 24 -12.19 2.97 24.02
CA ARG A 24 -11.70 1.94 24.93
C ARG A 24 -10.19 1.85 24.75
N SER A 25 -9.45 2.23 25.77
CA SER A 25 -8.00 2.11 25.84
C SER A 25 -7.60 0.64 25.82
N LEU A 26 -7.25 0.11 24.65
CA LEU A 26 -6.40 -1.08 24.56
C LEU A 26 -4.96 -0.60 24.76
N THR A 27 -4.45 -0.81 25.97
CA THR A 27 -3.03 -0.63 26.26
C THR A 27 -2.26 -1.78 25.62
N TRP A 28 -1.68 -1.51 24.45
CA TRP A 28 -0.72 -2.41 23.84
C TRP A 28 0.58 -2.39 24.67
N ALA A 29 1.03 -3.56 25.11
CA ALA A 29 2.33 -3.69 25.76
C ALA A 29 3.41 -3.52 24.69
N GLU A 30 4.24 -2.49 24.84
CA GLU A 30 5.51 -2.38 24.12
C GLU A 30 6.34 -3.63 24.42
N PRO A 31 6.80 -4.40 23.41
CA PRO A 31 7.76 -5.46 23.67
C PRO A 31 9.04 -4.81 24.24
N SER A 32 9.47 -5.26 25.41
CA SER A 32 10.71 -4.77 26.00
C SER A 32 11.87 -5.03 25.04
N LEU A 33 12.52 -3.94 24.60
CA LEU A 33 13.70 -3.94 23.75
C LEU A 33 14.89 -4.57 24.50
N GLY A 34 14.95 -5.91 24.51
CA GLY A 34 16.22 -6.62 24.56
C GLY A 34 16.73 -6.70 23.13
N VAL A 35 17.57 -5.75 22.70
CA VAL A 35 18.20 -5.77 21.38
C VAL A 35 19.16 -6.98 21.34
N PRO A 36 18.87 -8.06 20.61
CA PRO A 36 19.88 -9.07 20.32
C PRO A 36 20.82 -8.45 19.28
N SER A 37 22.10 -8.75 19.43
CA SER A 37 23.17 -8.35 18.52
C SER A 37 22.81 -8.66 17.06
N THR A 38 22.90 -7.63 16.21
CA THR A 38 23.12 -7.65 14.76
C THR A 38 23.05 -9.03 14.07
N SER A 39 21.85 -9.60 13.96
CA SER A 39 21.55 -10.45 12.82
C SER A 39 21.24 -9.51 11.66
N PHE A 40 21.96 -9.68 10.56
CA PHE A 40 21.71 -8.97 9.31
C PHE A 40 20.21 -9.11 9.01
N ILE A 41 19.42 -8.03 9.00
CA ILE A 41 18.14 -8.10 8.29
C ILE A 41 18.55 -8.30 6.84
N PRO A 42 18.33 -9.48 6.23
CA PRO A 42 18.69 -9.66 4.84
C PRO A 42 17.96 -8.61 4.03
N TYR A 43 18.68 -7.97 3.13
CA TYR A 43 18.07 -7.04 2.19
C TYR A 43 16.93 -7.78 1.45
N SER A 44 15.70 -7.35 1.68
CA SER A 44 14.52 -8.01 1.12
C SER A 44 14.19 -7.44 -0.26
N VAL A 45 13.80 -8.31 -1.18
CA VAL A 45 13.20 -7.88 -2.45
C VAL A 45 11.73 -8.22 -2.39
N VAL A 46 10.88 -7.20 -2.39
CA VAL A 46 9.43 -7.36 -2.50
C VAL A 46 9.08 -7.42 -3.98
N ARG A 47 8.70 -8.60 -4.46
CA ARG A 47 8.38 -8.87 -5.86
C ARG A 47 6.95 -8.44 -6.15
N VAL A 48 6.76 -7.49 -7.06
CA VAL A 48 5.46 -6.94 -7.42
C VAL A 48 5.10 -7.35 -8.84
N LEU A 49 3.93 -7.97 -9.01
CA LEU A 49 3.35 -8.22 -10.33
C LEU A 49 2.40 -7.09 -10.69
N VAL A 50 2.69 -6.39 -11.80
CA VAL A 50 1.79 -5.37 -12.33
C VAL A 50 0.88 -5.96 -13.40
N LEU A 51 -0.42 -5.79 -13.20
CA LEU A 51 -1.46 -6.13 -14.16
C LEU A 51 -2.10 -4.86 -14.73
N HIS A 52 -2.75 -4.96 -15.87
CA HIS A 52 -3.54 -3.87 -16.43
C HIS A 52 -4.81 -4.38 -17.11
N THR A 53 -5.87 -3.59 -17.11
CA THR A 53 -7.09 -3.91 -17.87
C THR A 53 -6.95 -3.48 -19.34
N PRO A 54 -7.83 -3.95 -20.24
CA PRO A 54 -7.90 -3.41 -21.60
C PRO A 54 -8.23 -1.91 -21.65
N ALA A 55 -9.03 -1.43 -20.70
CA ALA A 55 -9.37 -0.01 -20.60
C ALA A 55 -8.14 0.82 -20.21
N ALA A 56 -7.35 0.37 -19.23
CA ALA A 56 -6.10 1.00 -18.83
C ALA A 56 -5.09 1.12 -19.99
N LEU A 57 -4.95 0.07 -20.80
CA LEU A 57 -4.09 0.12 -21.99
C LEU A 57 -4.62 1.11 -23.04
N ALA A 58 -5.94 1.16 -23.25
CA ALA A 58 -6.56 2.09 -24.17
C ALA A 58 -6.44 3.56 -23.70
N ASP A 59 -6.56 3.80 -22.40
CA ASP A 59 -6.40 5.12 -21.78
C ASP A 59 -4.96 5.64 -21.89
N VAL A 60 -3.98 4.80 -21.56
CA VAL A 60 -2.55 5.15 -21.67
C VAL A 60 -2.11 5.27 -23.14
N GLY A 61 -2.76 4.54 -24.04
CA GLY A 61 -2.66 4.69 -25.50
C GLY A 61 -1.70 3.74 -26.20
N SER A 62 -0.74 3.15 -25.49
CA SER A 62 0.15 2.12 -26.04
C SER A 62 0.86 1.29 -24.96
N GLN A 63 1.32 0.10 -25.34
CA GLN A 63 2.11 -0.75 -24.46
C GLN A 63 3.45 -0.10 -24.04
N ALA A 64 4.06 0.69 -24.92
CA ALA A 64 5.31 1.39 -24.61
C ALA A 64 5.11 2.47 -23.54
N GLN A 65 4.03 3.25 -23.64
CA GLN A 65 3.66 4.23 -22.63
C GLN A 65 3.25 3.56 -21.31
N LEU A 66 2.56 2.43 -21.38
CA LEU A 66 2.20 1.66 -20.19
C LEU A 66 3.44 1.09 -19.50
N ASN A 67 4.42 0.58 -20.25
CA ASN A 67 5.70 0.15 -19.69
C ASN A 67 6.43 1.32 -19.03
N ALA A 68 6.46 2.50 -19.67
CA ALA A 68 7.08 3.69 -19.07
C ALA A 68 6.39 4.11 -17.76
N LEU A 69 5.05 4.05 -17.71
CA LEU A 69 4.29 4.34 -16.50
C LEU A 69 4.63 3.35 -15.38
N VAL A 70 4.70 2.06 -15.66
CA VAL A 70 5.08 1.04 -14.67
C VAL A 70 6.51 1.23 -14.18
N ALA A 71 7.46 1.51 -15.07
CA ALA A 71 8.84 1.77 -14.69
C ALA A 71 8.94 2.97 -13.73
N GLU A 72 8.31 4.09 -14.09
CA GLU A 72 8.26 5.29 -13.24
C GLU A 72 7.58 5.02 -11.90
N SER A 73 6.49 4.24 -11.86
CA SER A 73 5.82 3.86 -10.61
C SER A 73 6.73 3.08 -9.66
N ILE A 74 7.50 2.12 -10.18
CA ILE A 74 8.46 1.34 -9.40
C ILE A 74 9.62 2.23 -8.94
N ASP A 75 10.15 3.06 -9.84
CA ASP A 75 11.24 3.99 -9.54
C ASP A 75 10.86 5.00 -8.46
N GLN A 76 9.67 5.61 -8.55
CA GLN A 76 9.14 6.51 -7.50
C GLN A 76 8.97 5.81 -6.15
N THR A 77 8.54 4.54 -6.15
CA THR A 77 8.39 3.78 -4.90
C THR A 77 9.76 3.47 -4.29
N ASN A 78 10.73 3.03 -5.09
CA ASN A 78 12.08 2.79 -4.61
C ASN A 78 12.78 4.10 -4.18
N GLN A 79 12.50 5.20 -4.86
CA GLN A 79 12.96 6.53 -4.47
C GLN A 79 12.33 6.97 -3.14
N SER A 80 11.04 6.71 -2.91
CA SER A 80 10.39 7.06 -1.64
C SER A 80 10.94 6.23 -0.48
N ILE A 81 11.22 4.94 -0.69
CA ILE A 81 11.91 4.07 0.27
C ILE A 81 13.28 4.67 0.64
N SER A 82 14.10 4.99 -0.37
CA SER A 82 15.44 5.55 -0.17
C SER A 82 15.41 6.92 0.53
N ASN A 83 14.52 7.83 0.09
CA ASN A 83 14.32 9.15 0.69
C ASN A 83 13.86 9.07 2.16
N SER A 84 13.34 7.93 2.59
CA SER A 84 12.89 7.68 3.97
C SER A 84 13.99 7.09 4.86
N GLY A 85 15.21 6.92 4.34
CA GLY A 85 16.31 6.29 5.06
C GLY A 85 16.15 4.78 5.23
N ILE A 86 15.26 4.14 4.47
CA ILE A 86 15.09 2.69 4.49
C ILE A 86 16.14 2.08 3.55
N VAL A 87 16.89 1.10 4.07
CA VAL A 87 17.93 0.37 3.32
C VAL A 87 17.73 -1.13 3.35
N SER A 88 16.70 -1.62 4.05
CA SER A 88 16.46 -3.05 4.27
C SER A 88 15.67 -3.73 3.17
N TYR A 89 15.06 -2.99 2.24
CA TYR A 89 14.33 -3.59 1.11
C TYR A 89 14.20 -2.68 -0.11
N ARG A 90 13.78 -3.26 -1.24
CA ARG A 90 13.26 -2.56 -2.42
C ARG A 90 12.08 -3.31 -3.03
N LEU A 91 11.37 -2.65 -3.93
CA LEU A 91 10.43 -3.30 -4.84
C LEU A 91 11.12 -3.69 -6.16
N GLU A 92 10.68 -4.82 -6.71
CA GLU A 92 11.09 -5.31 -8.02
C GLU A 92 9.88 -5.78 -8.79
N ASN A 93 9.70 -5.30 -10.03
CA ASN A 93 8.64 -5.77 -10.88
C ASN A 93 9.00 -7.13 -11.49
N VAL A 94 8.12 -8.12 -11.37
CA VAL A 94 8.33 -9.48 -11.87
C VAL A 94 7.49 -9.83 -13.10
N ALA A 95 6.78 -8.86 -13.69
CA ALA A 95 6.18 -9.05 -15.00
C ALA A 95 7.26 -9.47 -16.02
N SER A 96 7.00 -10.55 -16.74
CA SER A 96 7.99 -11.17 -17.63
C SER A 96 7.83 -10.77 -19.09
N GLY A 97 8.94 -10.82 -19.85
CA GLY A 97 8.97 -10.57 -21.28
C GLY A 97 9.28 -9.11 -21.64
N ALA A 98 8.82 -8.67 -22.82
CA ALA A 98 9.05 -7.31 -23.31
C ALA A 98 8.13 -6.25 -22.65
N ASN A 99 7.15 -6.70 -21.85
CA ASN A 99 6.16 -5.85 -21.22
C ASN A 99 6.37 -5.85 -19.70
N LEU A 100 6.25 -4.66 -19.10
CA LEU A 100 6.36 -4.50 -17.65
C LEU A 100 5.02 -4.73 -16.93
N SER A 101 3.98 -5.16 -17.65
CA SER A 101 2.71 -5.56 -17.06
C SER A 101 2.00 -6.58 -17.95
N THR A 102 1.10 -7.35 -17.34
CA THR A 102 0.29 -8.37 -18.03
C THR A 102 -1.17 -7.92 -18.12
N GLN A 103 -1.77 -8.01 -19.31
CA GLN A 103 -3.18 -7.67 -19.48
C GLN A 103 -4.07 -8.73 -18.81
N ILE A 104 -5.01 -8.30 -18.00
CA ILE A 104 -6.04 -9.14 -17.39
C ILE A 104 -7.41 -8.81 -18.02
N ALA A 105 -8.19 -9.85 -18.36
CA ALA A 105 -9.53 -9.69 -18.92
C ALA A 105 -10.51 -9.24 -17.84
N TYR A 106 -10.52 -7.94 -17.56
CA TYR A 106 -11.37 -7.31 -16.58
C TYR A 106 -12.14 -6.14 -17.18
N ASN A 107 -13.43 -6.03 -16.83
CA ASN A 107 -14.26 -4.89 -17.15
C ASN A 107 -14.40 -4.03 -15.90
N GLU A 108 -13.99 -2.77 -15.97
CA GLU A 108 -13.96 -1.79 -14.87
C GLU A 108 -15.37 -1.28 -14.52
N GLN A 109 -16.27 -2.21 -14.19
CA GLN A 109 -17.67 -1.93 -13.91
C GLN A 109 -18.16 -2.59 -12.61
N ASN A 110 -17.27 -3.21 -11.83
CA ASN A 110 -17.72 -3.86 -10.60
C ASN A 110 -18.25 -2.86 -9.59
N SER A 111 -19.49 -3.09 -9.18
CA SER A 111 -20.04 -2.55 -7.95
C SER A 111 -19.64 -3.44 -6.78
N ASN A 112 -19.07 -2.85 -5.73
CA ASN A 112 -19.06 -3.47 -4.41
C ASN A 112 -20.33 -3.06 -3.65
N VAL A 113 -20.67 -3.79 -2.59
CA VAL A 113 -21.66 -3.33 -1.61
C VAL A 113 -20.87 -2.86 -0.39
N CYS A 114 -20.86 -1.56 -0.16
CA CYS A 114 -20.19 -0.94 0.99
C CYS A 114 -21.23 -0.33 1.93
N SER A 115 -20.79 0.01 3.14
CA SER A 115 -21.59 0.77 4.08
C SER A 115 -22.05 2.10 3.46
N PRO A 116 -23.26 2.61 3.73
CA PRO A 116 -23.78 3.85 3.14
C PRO A 116 -22.96 5.09 3.49
N GLU A 117 -22.10 4.99 4.49
CA GLU A 117 -21.06 5.94 4.78
C GLU A 117 -20.09 6.01 3.57
N VAL A 118 -19.46 4.94 3.17
CA VAL A 118 -18.36 4.98 2.17
C VAL A 118 -18.75 5.69 0.86
N SER A 119 -17.85 6.55 0.35
CA SER A 119 -18.03 7.18 -0.96
C SER A 119 -18.27 6.12 -2.02
N VAL A 120 -19.09 6.48 -3.01
CA VAL A 120 -19.39 5.58 -4.14
C VAL A 120 -18.11 5.24 -4.88
N GLU A 121 -17.18 6.19 -4.96
CA GLU A 121 -15.89 6.11 -5.61
C GLU A 121 -14.98 5.11 -4.89
N LEU A 122 -14.72 5.27 -3.58
CA LEU A 122 -13.91 4.31 -2.82
C LEU A 122 -14.56 2.92 -2.81
N CYS A 123 -15.89 2.87 -2.72
CA CYS A 123 -16.61 1.61 -2.79
C CYS A 123 -16.40 0.88 -4.13
N ARG A 124 -16.38 1.62 -5.24
CA ARG A 124 -16.10 1.05 -6.57
C ARG A 124 -14.67 0.52 -6.65
N TYR A 125 -13.69 1.27 -6.16
CA TYR A 125 -12.29 0.83 -6.11
C TYR A 125 -12.11 -0.42 -5.25
N ALA A 126 -12.76 -0.48 -4.09
CA ALA A 126 -12.79 -1.69 -3.27
C ALA A 126 -13.36 -2.89 -4.05
N GLY A 127 -14.36 -2.65 -4.92
CA GLY A 127 -14.89 -3.66 -5.84
C GLY A 127 -13.88 -4.18 -6.87
N HIS A 128 -13.05 -3.30 -7.42
CA HIS A 128 -11.93 -3.69 -8.30
C HIS A 128 -10.92 -4.55 -7.55
N ARG A 129 -10.51 -4.14 -6.34
CA ARG A 129 -9.54 -4.86 -5.50
C ARG A 129 -10.06 -6.23 -5.06
N ASN A 130 -11.30 -6.30 -4.59
CA ASN A 130 -11.93 -7.54 -4.14
C ASN A 130 -12.05 -8.55 -5.30
N TRP A 131 -12.39 -8.08 -6.50
CA TRP A 131 -12.42 -8.93 -7.69
C TRP A 131 -11.02 -9.42 -8.08
N LEU A 132 -10.02 -8.53 -8.05
CA LEU A 132 -8.65 -8.87 -8.38
C LEU A 132 -8.13 -9.99 -7.47
N ARG A 133 -8.33 -9.85 -6.15
CA ARG A 133 -7.93 -10.86 -5.16
C ARG A 133 -8.56 -12.23 -5.43
N ARG A 134 -9.82 -12.26 -5.86
CA ARG A 134 -10.59 -13.49 -6.16
C ARG A 134 -10.37 -14.04 -7.57
N SER A 135 -9.64 -13.32 -8.43
CA SER A 135 -9.41 -13.74 -9.80
C SER A 135 -8.43 -14.91 -9.83
N VAL A 136 -8.92 -16.10 -10.19
CA VAL A 136 -8.08 -17.30 -10.35
C VAL A 136 -6.95 -17.06 -11.35
N PHE A 137 -7.19 -16.25 -12.39
CA PHE A 137 -6.15 -15.87 -13.34
C PHE A 137 -5.04 -15.04 -12.66
N ALA A 138 -5.42 -14.03 -11.87
CA ALA A 138 -4.46 -13.20 -11.15
C ALA A 138 -3.67 -14.01 -10.11
N GLN A 139 -4.35 -14.88 -9.36
CA GLN A 139 -3.74 -15.79 -8.38
C GLN A 139 -2.71 -16.72 -9.05
N ASN A 140 -3.11 -17.43 -10.11
CA ASN A 140 -2.21 -18.33 -10.84
C ASN A 140 -1.00 -17.59 -11.42
N LEU A 141 -1.19 -16.37 -11.92
CA LEU A 141 -0.10 -15.56 -12.46
C LEU A 141 0.83 -15.05 -11.35
N ARG A 142 0.27 -14.63 -10.20
CA ARG A 142 1.02 -14.27 -9.00
C ARG A 142 1.89 -15.43 -8.54
N ASP A 143 1.36 -16.64 -8.52
CA ASP A 143 2.12 -17.86 -8.16
C ASP A 143 3.19 -18.18 -9.21
N ALA A 144 2.82 -18.18 -10.50
CA ALA A 144 3.74 -18.54 -11.60
C ALA A 144 4.91 -17.56 -11.78
N THR A 145 4.71 -16.29 -11.41
CA THR A 145 5.76 -15.25 -11.45
C THR A 145 6.51 -15.12 -10.13
N ASN A 146 6.14 -15.90 -9.10
CA ASN A 146 6.64 -15.73 -7.76
C ASN A 146 6.50 -14.26 -7.36
N ALA A 147 5.28 -13.73 -7.31
CA ALA A 147 5.01 -12.35 -6.90
C ALA A 147 4.49 -12.30 -5.46
N ASP A 148 5.10 -11.42 -4.66
CA ASP A 148 4.70 -11.16 -3.28
C ASP A 148 3.47 -10.24 -3.25
N LEU A 149 3.44 -9.22 -4.09
CA LEU A 149 2.33 -8.28 -4.19
C LEU A 149 1.80 -8.21 -5.63
N VAL A 150 0.55 -7.82 -5.78
CA VAL A 150 -0.08 -7.57 -7.09
C VAL A 150 -0.71 -6.19 -7.09
N VAL A 151 -0.45 -5.44 -8.16
CA VAL A 151 -1.09 -4.14 -8.42
C VAL A 151 -1.77 -4.19 -9.77
N MET A 152 -3.05 -3.85 -9.85
CA MET A 152 -3.75 -3.72 -11.14
C MET A 152 -3.97 -2.26 -11.50
N PHE A 153 -3.56 -1.91 -12.72
CA PHE A 153 -3.84 -0.60 -13.31
C PHE A 153 -5.22 -0.61 -13.96
N VAL A 154 -6.01 0.41 -13.63
CA VAL A 154 -7.33 0.68 -14.20
C VAL A 154 -7.35 2.05 -14.88
N ALA A 155 -8.14 2.21 -15.95
CA ALA A 155 -8.39 3.52 -16.58
C ALA A 155 -9.37 4.39 -15.77
N ASP A 156 -9.98 3.78 -14.76
CA ASP A 156 -10.93 4.43 -13.90
C ASP A 156 -10.34 5.70 -13.25
N VAL A 157 -11.11 6.79 -13.32
CA VAL A 157 -10.68 8.15 -12.93
C VAL A 157 -11.82 8.87 -12.22
N GLU A 158 -11.94 8.64 -10.92
CA GLU A 158 -12.84 9.41 -10.05
C GLU A 158 -12.05 9.99 -8.85
N ALA A 159 -12.75 10.49 -7.82
CA ALA A 159 -12.12 11.09 -6.64
C ALA A 159 -11.17 10.13 -5.89
N ALA A 160 -11.51 8.84 -5.80
CA ALA A 160 -10.59 7.81 -5.35
C ALA A 160 -9.64 7.43 -6.50
N ALA A 161 -8.34 7.40 -6.21
CA ALA A 161 -7.29 7.18 -7.22
C ALA A 161 -6.63 5.79 -7.13
N GLY A 162 -6.86 5.08 -6.03
CA GLY A 162 -6.32 3.76 -5.74
C GLY A 162 -6.90 3.18 -4.45
N VAL A 163 -6.71 1.89 -4.24
CA VAL A 163 -7.02 1.21 -2.99
C VAL A 163 -6.17 -0.05 -2.83
N ALA A 164 -5.72 -0.32 -1.61
CA ALA A 164 -5.03 -1.54 -1.22
C ALA A 164 -5.74 -2.22 -0.06
N TYR A 165 -5.40 -3.48 0.20
CA TYR A 165 -5.51 -3.98 1.56
C TYR A 165 -4.33 -3.41 2.36
N ILE A 166 -4.58 -3.06 3.61
CA ILE A 166 -3.54 -2.60 4.53
C ILE A 166 -3.09 -3.81 5.35
N GLN A 167 -1.80 -4.00 5.57
CA GLN A 167 -1.36 -5.06 6.48
C GLN A 167 -1.49 -4.58 7.93
N HIS A 168 -2.56 -4.97 8.61
CA HIS A 168 -2.83 -4.70 10.03
C HIS A 168 -3.85 -5.73 10.56
N PRO A 169 -4.10 -5.81 11.88
CA PRO A 169 -5.05 -6.78 12.42
C PRO A 169 -6.46 -6.61 11.86
N ASN A 170 -7.07 -7.73 11.45
CA ASN A 170 -8.40 -7.79 10.85
C ASN A 170 -8.56 -6.98 9.56
N CYS A 171 -7.51 -6.93 8.73
CA CYS A 171 -7.43 -6.06 7.55
C CYS A 171 -8.48 -6.27 6.44
N ALA A 172 -9.28 -7.32 6.53
CA ALA A 172 -10.40 -7.56 5.62
C ALA A 172 -11.76 -7.29 6.30
N GLU A 173 -11.79 -7.26 7.63
CA GLU A 173 -13.01 -7.07 8.43
C GLU A 173 -13.26 -5.60 8.78
N GLU A 174 -12.50 -4.64 8.24
CA GLU A 174 -12.85 -3.24 8.38
C GLU A 174 -14.25 -2.99 7.77
N ASP A 175 -15.22 -2.77 8.68
CA ASP A 175 -16.68 -2.79 8.51
C ASP A 175 -17.26 -1.91 7.39
N TYR A 176 -16.42 -1.14 6.68
CA TYR A 176 -16.88 -0.07 5.80
C TYR A 176 -16.55 -0.32 4.31
N ILE A 177 -15.34 -0.83 3.97
CA ILE A 177 -14.88 -1.08 2.58
C ILE A 177 -14.32 -2.48 2.36
N GLY A 178 -14.32 -3.29 3.41
CA GLY A 178 -13.68 -4.58 3.47
C GLY A 178 -14.42 -5.67 2.69
N GLU A 179 -13.70 -6.75 2.47
CA GLU A 179 -14.30 -8.01 2.09
C GLU A 179 -14.50 -8.81 3.37
N ASN A 180 -15.73 -9.16 3.76
CA ASN A 180 -15.99 -9.95 4.97
C ASN A 180 -15.43 -11.38 4.85
N THR A 181 -14.11 -11.51 4.96
CA THR A 181 -13.31 -12.71 4.79
C THR A 181 -12.37 -12.81 5.98
N PRO A 182 -12.53 -13.83 6.84
CA PRO A 182 -11.66 -14.00 7.99
C PRO A 182 -10.24 -14.37 7.55
N GLY A 183 -9.28 -14.16 8.46
CA GLY A 183 -7.89 -14.59 8.27
C GLY A 183 -6.95 -13.53 7.68
N CYS A 184 -7.43 -12.30 7.47
CA CYS A 184 -6.56 -11.16 7.16
C CYS A 184 -5.95 -10.61 8.45
N ASP A 185 -4.63 -10.67 8.58
CA ASP A 185 -3.87 -10.13 9.71
C ASP A 185 -2.45 -9.73 9.26
N VAL A 186 -1.61 -9.28 10.18
CA VAL A 186 -0.20 -8.96 9.95
C VAL A 186 0.66 -10.20 9.64
N GLY A 187 1.79 -10.00 8.97
CA GLY A 187 2.72 -11.06 8.63
C GLY A 187 2.19 -11.98 7.53
N ALA A 188 2.44 -13.29 7.64
CA ALA A 188 2.04 -14.23 6.58
C ALA A 188 0.53 -14.38 6.39
N ALA A 189 -0.28 -14.08 7.40
CA ALA A 189 -1.74 -14.06 7.26
C ALA A 189 -2.20 -13.02 6.22
N PHE A 190 -1.38 -12.02 5.92
CA PHE A 190 -1.65 -11.04 4.87
C PHE A 190 -1.45 -11.57 3.45
N ASN A 191 -0.81 -12.73 3.25
CA ASN A 191 -0.40 -13.19 1.92
C ASN A 191 -1.58 -13.23 0.92
N ASP A 192 -2.73 -13.75 1.34
CA ASP A 192 -3.93 -13.84 0.50
C ASP A 192 -4.55 -12.47 0.16
N PHE A 193 -4.09 -11.40 0.81
CA PHE A 193 -4.59 -10.04 0.68
C PHE A 193 -3.58 -9.07 0.06
N GLY A 194 -2.43 -9.55 -0.41
CA GLY A 194 -1.40 -8.75 -1.12
C GLY A 194 -1.82 -8.22 -2.51
N TYR A 195 -2.95 -7.51 -2.61
CA TYR A 195 -3.54 -6.97 -3.82
C TYR A 195 -3.94 -5.49 -3.66
N SER A 196 -3.70 -4.70 -4.70
CA SER A 196 -4.11 -3.30 -4.79
C SER A 196 -4.51 -2.92 -6.21
N VAL A 197 -5.22 -1.81 -6.33
CA VAL A 197 -5.69 -1.24 -7.60
C VAL A 197 -5.31 0.23 -7.64
N VAL A 198 -4.84 0.69 -8.79
CA VAL A 198 -4.35 2.06 -8.99
C VAL A 198 -4.85 2.58 -10.34
N SER A 199 -5.31 3.84 -10.36
CA SER A 199 -5.62 4.55 -11.60
C SER A 199 -4.36 4.84 -12.42
N THR A 200 -4.40 4.61 -13.73
CA THR A 200 -3.33 4.99 -14.66
C THR A 200 -3.01 6.48 -14.61
N LEU A 201 -4.01 7.33 -14.41
CA LEU A 201 -3.86 8.80 -14.39
C LEU A 201 -3.04 9.28 -13.18
N PHE A 202 -3.20 8.61 -12.04
CA PHE A 202 -2.69 9.06 -10.75
C PHE A 202 -1.55 8.21 -10.19
N ALA A 203 -1.22 7.10 -10.85
CA ALA A 203 -0.17 6.17 -10.45
C ALA A 203 1.15 6.89 -10.07
N THR A 204 1.54 7.90 -10.85
CA THR A 204 2.78 8.68 -10.64
C THR A 204 2.55 10.17 -10.34
N SER A 205 1.45 10.76 -10.80
CA SER A 205 1.18 12.21 -10.63
C SER A 205 0.74 12.59 -9.21
N PHE A 206 0.15 11.65 -8.46
CA PHE A 206 -0.12 11.74 -7.02
C PHE A 206 0.54 10.60 -6.23
N GLN A 207 1.48 9.90 -6.89
CA GLN A 207 2.31 8.84 -6.33
C GLN A 207 1.46 7.71 -5.71
N VAL A 208 0.27 7.47 -6.28
CA VAL A 208 -0.71 6.53 -5.75
C VAL A 208 -0.16 5.12 -5.76
N PHE A 209 0.62 4.75 -6.78
CA PHE A 209 1.25 3.44 -6.79
C PHE A 209 2.13 3.21 -5.56
N ALA A 210 2.98 4.19 -5.23
CA ALA A 210 3.86 4.10 -4.08
C ALA A 210 3.06 4.12 -2.76
N HIS A 211 2.01 4.94 -2.69
CA HIS A 211 1.08 4.99 -1.56
C HIS A 211 0.40 3.63 -1.28
N GLU A 212 -0.20 3.02 -2.31
CA GLU A 212 -0.90 1.72 -2.16
C GLU A 212 0.07 0.58 -1.82
N ASN A 213 1.31 0.61 -2.31
CA ASN A 213 2.34 -0.35 -1.89
C ASN A 213 2.75 -0.12 -0.42
N GLY A 214 2.73 1.12 0.06
CA GLY A 214 2.92 1.45 1.48
C GLY A 214 1.87 0.79 2.37
N HIS A 215 0.59 0.87 1.98
CA HIS A 215 -0.52 0.18 2.65
C HIS A 215 -0.30 -1.34 2.73
N GLN A 216 0.11 -1.98 1.62
CA GLN A 216 0.42 -3.43 1.61
C GLN A 216 1.59 -3.82 2.53
N LEU A 217 2.44 -2.85 2.90
CA LEU A 217 3.52 -2.98 3.88
C LEU A 217 3.12 -2.49 5.29
N GLY A 218 1.82 -2.29 5.54
CA GLY A 218 1.24 -1.95 6.84
C GLY A 218 1.41 -0.50 7.26
N MET A 219 1.77 0.38 6.32
CA MET A 219 1.84 1.82 6.55
C MET A 219 0.44 2.42 6.49
N GLU A 220 0.08 3.15 7.53
CA GLU A 220 -1.19 3.85 7.64
C GLU A 220 -1.07 5.28 7.10
N HIS A 221 -2.24 5.87 6.85
CA HIS A 221 -2.36 7.31 6.74
C HIS A 221 -1.85 8.06 7.98
N ASN A 222 -1.86 9.40 7.96
CA ASN A 222 -1.70 10.17 9.19
C ASN A 222 -2.85 9.90 10.18
N ARG A 223 -2.58 10.05 11.48
CA ARG A 223 -3.44 9.55 12.57
C ARG A 223 -4.95 9.88 12.47
N PRO A 224 -5.39 11.07 12.03
CA PRO A 224 -6.82 11.35 11.89
C PRO A 224 -7.53 10.50 10.83
N PHE A 225 -6.78 9.95 9.87
CA PHE A 225 -7.28 9.24 8.69
C PHE A 225 -6.75 7.79 8.57
N GLY A 226 -6.00 7.31 9.56
CA GLY A 226 -5.48 5.94 9.62
C GLY A 226 -6.36 5.04 10.49
N SER A 227 -6.14 3.73 10.40
CA SER A 227 -6.89 2.76 11.18
C SER A 227 -6.68 2.95 12.69
N THR A 228 -7.71 2.61 13.47
CA THR A 228 -7.60 2.56 14.94
C THR A 228 -6.83 1.32 15.41
N VAL A 229 -6.67 0.33 14.53
CA VAL A 229 -5.98 -0.95 14.79
C VAL A 229 -4.86 -1.11 13.77
N ALA A 230 -3.87 -0.24 13.84
CA ALA A 230 -2.70 -0.29 12.96
C ALA A 230 -1.74 -1.44 13.33
N SER A 231 -0.89 -1.85 12.37
CA SER A 231 0.18 -2.84 12.58
C SER A 231 1.06 -2.54 13.80
N TYR A 232 1.43 -1.26 13.96
CA TYR A 232 2.17 -0.75 15.11
C TYR A 232 1.65 0.63 15.49
N ASN A 233 1.86 1.06 16.73
CA ASN A 233 1.41 2.38 17.20
C ASN A 233 2.05 3.57 16.42
N TRP A 234 3.17 3.30 15.73
CA TRP A 234 3.95 4.23 14.93
C TRP A 234 3.71 4.10 13.43
N SER A 235 2.80 3.23 12.97
CA SER A 235 2.56 2.96 11.54
C SER A 235 2.00 4.15 10.74
N PHE A 236 1.84 5.33 11.32
CA PHE A 236 1.15 6.45 10.69
C PHE A 236 2.08 7.33 9.86
N GLY A 237 1.55 7.85 8.76
CA GLY A 237 2.13 8.96 8.02
C GLY A 237 2.13 10.26 8.82
N ARG A 238 2.82 11.27 8.31
CA ARG A 238 2.85 12.60 8.93
C ARG A 238 2.40 13.67 7.96
N VAL A 239 1.61 14.60 8.50
CA VAL A 239 1.20 15.85 7.87
C VAL A 239 1.62 17.00 8.78
N VAL A 240 2.23 18.03 8.20
CA VAL A 240 2.43 19.33 8.83
C VAL A 240 1.68 20.34 7.97
N GLY A 241 0.48 20.72 8.43
CA GLY A 241 -0.50 21.45 7.64
C GLY A 241 0.08 22.70 6.97
N GLY A 242 -0.12 22.79 5.65
CA GLY A 242 0.37 23.89 4.81
C GLY A 242 1.89 23.95 4.61
N VAL A 243 2.64 22.96 5.12
CA VAL A 243 4.12 22.94 5.03
C VAL A 243 4.62 21.71 4.28
N ALA A 244 4.23 20.52 4.70
CA ALA A 244 4.69 19.27 4.09
C ALA A 244 3.81 18.10 4.51
N GLN A 245 3.73 17.08 3.65
CA GLN A 245 3.18 15.78 4.02
C GLN A 245 4.01 14.63 3.45
N SER A 246 4.04 13.53 4.20
CA SER A 246 4.66 12.28 3.77
C SER A 246 3.81 11.61 2.69
N LEU A 247 4.31 10.54 2.09
CA LEU A 247 3.60 9.78 1.06
C LEU A 247 2.26 9.22 1.54
N MET A 248 2.15 8.85 2.82
CA MET A 248 0.89 8.41 3.43
C MET A 248 0.11 9.56 4.08
N GLY A 249 0.50 10.81 3.83
CA GLY A 249 -0.28 11.96 4.27
C GLY A 249 -1.60 12.05 3.51
N VAL A 250 -2.63 12.47 4.24
CA VAL A 250 -3.91 12.93 3.71
C VAL A 250 -4.07 14.39 4.13
N ASP A 251 -3.65 15.29 3.25
CA ASP A 251 -3.84 16.74 3.31
C ASP A 251 -4.24 17.24 1.91
N VAL A 252 -5.34 17.98 1.83
CA VAL A 252 -5.91 18.52 0.58
C VAL A 252 -5.13 19.73 0.04
N VAL A 253 -4.26 20.34 0.84
CA VAL A 253 -3.60 21.60 0.49
C VAL A 253 -2.22 21.40 -0.13
N MET A 254 -1.54 20.30 0.21
CA MET A 254 -0.13 20.10 -0.14
C MET A 254 0.04 18.89 -1.05
N PRO A 255 1.02 18.84 -1.96
CA PRO A 255 1.36 17.60 -2.63
C PRO A 255 2.05 16.64 -1.66
N ARG A 256 1.91 15.33 -1.92
CA ARG A 256 2.68 14.29 -1.22
C ARG A 256 4.15 14.38 -1.59
N SER A 257 5.00 14.23 -0.58
CA SER A 257 6.43 14.03 -0.78
C SER A 257 6.69 12.58 -1.16
N LEU A 258 7.60 12.33 -2.11
CA LEU A 258 8.16 11.00 -2.38
C LEU A 258 9.04 10.53 -1.21
N GLN A 259 8.43 10.34 -0.04
CA GLN A 259 9.07 10.04 1.23
C GLN A 259 8.03 9.59 2.26
N TYR A 260 8.23 8.42 2.86
CA TYR A 260 7.53 7.95 4.04
C TYR A 260 8.01 8.66 5.31
N SER A 261 7.17 8.67 6.33
CA SER A 261 7.40 9.36 7.60
C SER A 261 8.53 8.71 8.40
N ASN A 262 9.57 9.47 8.76
CA ASN A 262 10.68 9.02 9.60
C ASN A 262 11.21 10.18 10.48
N PRO A 263 11.18 10.09 11.82
CA PRO A 263 11.64 11.17 12.70
C PRO A 263 13.14 11.49 12.56
N ASN A 264 13.93 10.59 11.97
CA ASN A 264 15.36 10.76 11.77
C ASN A 264 15.71 11.34 10.39
N VAL A 265 14.73 11.61 9.55
CA VAL A 265 14.90 12.22 8.23
C VAL A 265 14.01 13.45 8.15
N ASN A 266 14.48 14.54 7.56
CA ASN A 266 13.64 15.71 7.36
C ASN A 266 12.75 15.54 6.13
N PHE A 267 11.60 16.24 6.10
CA PHE A 267 10.83 16.41 4.88
C PHE A 267 11.73 16.97 3.78
N LEU A 268 11.66 16.37 2.59
CA LEU A 268 12.46 16.77 1.43
C LEU A 268 12.36 18.29 1.21
N GLY A 269 13.51 18.95 1.11
CA GLY A 269 13.59 20.41 0.92
C GLY A 269 13.28 21.25 2.16
N THR A 270 13.14 20.64 3.35
CA THR A 270 12.87 21.35 4.61
C THR A 270 13.86 20.95 5.71
N SER A 271 13.81 21.65 6.86
CA SER A 271 14.51 21.28 8.09
C SER A 271 13.60 20.60 9.13
N LEU A 272 12.35 20.29 8.77
CA LEU A 272 11.39 19.68 9.68
C LEU A 272 11.50 18.15 9.62
N PRO A 273 11.55 17.44 10.76
CA PRO A 273 11.48 15.99 10.76
C PRO A 273 10.24 15.48 10.03
N SER A 274 10.40 14.52 9.14
CA SER A 274 9.31 13.94 8.36
C SER A 274 8.42 13.03 9.18
N GLY A 275 8.81 12.69 10.41
CA GLY A 275 8.04 11.86 11.34
C GLY A 275 8.17 12.25 12.81
N THR A 276 7.40 11.57 13.67
CA THR A 276 7.51 11.59 15.13
C THR A 276 7.71 10.16 15.64
N ALA A 277 7.80 9.96 16.96
CA ALA A 277 7.82 8.62 17.54
C ALA A 277 6.54 7.81 17.21
N LEU A 278 5.41 8.47 16.95
CA LEU A 278 4.12 7.84 16.64
C LEU A 278 3.70 7.98 15.17
N GLU A 279 4.52 8.63 14.35
CA GLU A 279 4.34 8.81 12.92
C GLU A 279 5.65 8.40 12.25
N TRP A 280 5.94 7.10 12.25
CA TRP A 280 7.17 6.51 11.73
C TRP A 280 6.85 5.30 10.85
N ASN A 281 5.96 5.47 9.89
CA ASN A 281 5.53 4.38 9.01
C ASN A 281 6.65 3.79 8.14
N ALA A 282 7.74 4.52 7.90
CA ALA A 282 8.96 3.97 7.29
C ALA A 282 9.52 2.77 8.09
N ARG A 283 9.43 2.81 9.43
CA ARG A 283 9.83 1.69 10.30
C ARG A 283 8.93 0.49 10.13
N THR A 284 7.62 0.71 9.96
CA THR A 284 6.67 -0.38 9.72
C THR A 284 6.98 -1.10 8.42
N GLY A 285 7.17 -0.38 7.32
CA GLY A 285 7.54 -1.05 6.06
C GLY A 285 8.86 -1.79 6.15
N ALA A 286 9.86 -1.22 6.84
CA ALA A 286 11.13 -1.92 7.06
C ALA A 286 10.98 -3.21 7.89
N ALA A 287 10.04 -3.23 8.85
CA ALA A 287 9.78 -4.40 9.69
C ALA A 287 8.97 -5.49 8.96
N LEU A 288 8.03 -5.10 8.10
CA LEU A 288 7.12 -6.03 7.43
C LEU A 288 7.60 -6.46 6.04
N ALA A 289 8.49 -5.72 5.38
CA ALA A 289 8.99 -6.06 4.05
C ALA A 289 9.70 -7.42 3.99
N GLY A 290 10.37 -7.83 5.07
CA GLY A 290 10.95 -9.17 5.16
C GLY A 290 9.89 -10.26 5.09
N PHE A 291 8.80 -10.14 5.85
CA PHE A 291 7.69 -11.11 5.78
C PHE A 291 7.00 -11.11 4.42
N VAL A 292 6.76 -9.92 3.86
CA VAL A 292 6.12 -9.78 2.54
C VAL A 292 6.99 -10.38 1.44
N GLY A 293 8.30 -10.10 1.45
CA GLY A 293 9.26 -10.65 0.47
C GLY A 293 9.38 -12.18 0.48
N GLU A 294 8.87 -12.83 1.53
CA GLU A 294 8.91 -14.29 1.70
C GLU A 294 7.54 -14.97 1.51
N PHE A 295 6.50 -14.25 1.07
CA PHE A 295 5.17 -14.82 0.84
C PHE A 295 5.15 -16.03 -0.10
N ARG A 296 6.17 -16.16 -0.95
CA ARG A 296 6.30 -17.22 -1.93
C ARG A 296 7.46 -18.17 -1.69
N ASP A 297 8.21 -18.01 -0.61
CA ASP A 297 9.25 -18.97 -0.24
C ASP A 297 8.60 -20.17 0.49
N PRO A 298 8.68 -21.39 -0.09
CA PRO A 298 8.14 -22.59 0.53
C PRO A 298 8.72 -22.88 1.92
N GLN A 299 9.95 -22.44 2.20
CA GLN A 299 10.61 -22.65 3.50
C GLN A 299 9.94 -21.85 4.62
N TYR A 300 9.36 -20.70 4.30
CA TYR A 300 8.72 -19.82 5.27
C TYR A 300 7.20 -20.00 5.34
N GLN A 301 6.57 -20.59 4.31
CA GLN A 301 5.15 -20.96 4.35
C GLN A 301 4.81 -21.97 5.46
N ASP A 302 5.78 -22.82 5.83
CA ASP A 302 5.67 -23.81 6.92
C ASP A 302 6.34 -23.36 8.24
N LEU A 303 6.86 -22.14 8.35
CA LEU A 303 7.47 -21.62 9.59
C LEU A 303 6.72 -20.42 10.15
N VAL A 304 5.91 -19.74 9.34
CA VAL A 304 5.10 -18.60 9.78
C VAL A 304 3.71 -19.09 10.19
N PHE A 305 3.63 -19.85 11.29
CA PHE A 305 2.35 -20.38 11.76
C PHE A 305 1.61 -19.40 12.69
N GLY A 306 0.52 -18.84 12.18
CA GLY A 306 -0.77 -18.83 12.87
C GLY A 306 -1.06 -17.80 13.97
N ALA A 307 -0.10 -17.05 14.52
CA ALA A 307 -0.38 -16.15 15.66
C ALA A 307 0.23 -14.73 15.61
N GLY A 308 1.02 -14.38 14.60
CA GLY A 308 1.65 -13.06 14.53
C GLY A 308 2.77 -12.89 15.57
N PHE A 309 4.00 -12.67 15.06
CA PHE A 309 5.21 -12.43 15.85
C PHE A 309 5.68 -13.58 16.77
N GLU A 310 6.11 -14.70 16.20
CA GLU A 310 7.22 -15.43 16.81
C GLU A 310 8.53 -15.02 16.15
N SER A 311 9.48 -14.61 16.99
CA SER A 311 10.85 -14.30 16.62
C SER A 311 11.42 -15.35 15.68
N LEU A 312 12.01 -14.89 14.56
CA LEU A 312 12.98 -15.70 13.83
C LEU A 312 13.91 -16.39 14.84
N PRO A 313 14.22 -17.68 14.68
CA PRO A 313 15.18 -18.34 15.55
C PRO A 313 16.47 -17.52 15.54
N LEU A 314 16.85 -17.05 16.72
CA LEU A 314 18.16 -16.48 16.97
C LEU A 314 19.17 -17.63 16.85
N GLU A 315 19.74 -17.80 15.66
CA GLU A 315 21.03 -18.48 15.49
C GLU A 315 22.18 -17.46 15.56
#